data_AF-A0A392SQF2-F1
#
_entry.id   AF-A0A392SQF2-F1
#
_cell.length_a   1.000
_cell.length_b   1.000
_cell.length_c   1.000
_cell.angle_alpha   90.00
_cell.angle_beta   90.00
_cell.angle_gamma   90.00
#
_symmetry.space_group_name_H-M   'P 1'
#
loop_
_entity.id
_entity.type
_entity.pdbx_description
1 polymer ?
#
loop_
_entity_poly.entity_id
_entity_poly.type
_entity_poly.pdbx_seq_one_letter_code
_entity_poly.pdbx_strand_id
1 'polypeptide(L)'
;LNNQIKEYPKKVILFCEIPPPEGGETPFVPSFRVTERMIEEFPEEVKKMEEKGLKYSFTAPSNSDRTSMRGRGWEDAFGTSDPKEAEK
;
A
#
# COMPACT_ATOMS: atom_id res chain seq x y z
N LEU A 1 10.63 -11.70 10.87
CA LEU A 1 10.12 -10.85 9.76
C LEU A 1 9.35 -11.72 8.75
N ASN A 2 8.30 -12.42 9.19
CA ASN A 2 7.50 -13.30 8.32
C ASN A 2 6.01 -12.95 8.37
N ASN A 3 5.67 -11.69 8.67
CA ASN A 3 4.30 -11.21 8.67
C ASN A 3 3.99 -10.48 7.36
N GLN A 4 4.06 -11.23 6.24
CA GLN A 4 3.53 -10.77 4.96
C GLN A 4 2.00 -10.95 5.00
N ILE A 5 1.24 -9.93 4.66
CA ILE A 5 -0.22 -10.04 4.50
C ILE A 5 -0.48 -11.04 3.37
N LYS A 6 -0.88 -12.26 3.71
CA LYS A 6 -1.13 -13.34 2.73
C LYS A 6 -2.53 -13.28 2.12
N GLU A 7 -3.44 -12.56 2.77
CA GLU A 7 -4.82 -12.41 2.34
C GLU A 7 -5.06 -11.03 1.74
N TYR A 8 -5.57 -10.99 0.52
CA TYR A 8 -5.90 -9.75 -0.18
C TYR A 8 -7.27 -9.86 -0.85
N PRO A 9 -8.00 -8.74 -1.00
CA PRO A 9 -9.32 -8.76 -1.63
C PRO A 9 -9.19 -9.12 -3.11
N LYS A 10 -9.98 -10.09 -3.58
CA LYS A 10 -10.07 -10.46 -5.00
C LYS A 10 -10.91 -9.47 -5.82
N LYS A 11 -11.81 -8.75 -5.16
CA LYS A 11 -12.72 -7.76 -5.75
C LYS A 11 -12.89 -6.61 -4.77
N VAL A 12 -12.99 -5.40 -5.31
CA VAL A 12 -13.28 -4.18 -4.56
C VAL A 12 -14.50 -3.52 -5.23
N ILE A 13 -15.46 -3.09 -4.41
CA ILE A 13 -16.62 -2.32 -4.86
C ILE A 13 -16.51 -0.95 -4.22
N LEU A 14 -16.56 0.10 -5.03
CA LEU A 14 -16.58 1.49 -4.55
C LEU A 14 -17.94 2.10 -4.83
N PHE A 15 -18.38 2.97 -3.92
CA PHE A 15 -19.63 3.70 -4.02
C PHE A 15 -19.40 5.16 -3.65
N CYS A 16 -19.95 6.08 -4.44
CA CYS A 16 -19.93 7.51 -4.17
C CYS A 16 -21.28 7.91 -3.57
N GLU A 17 -21.31 8.15 -2.27
CA GLU A 17 -22.51 8.64 -1.57
C GLU A 17 -22.73 10.14 -1.82
N ILE A 18 -21.65 10.92 -1.71
CA ILE A 18 -21.64 12.37 -1.92
C ILE A 18 -20.57 12.70 -2.97
N PRO A 19 -20.95 13.24 -4.14
CA PRO A 19 -19.98 13.60 -5.16
C PRO A 19 -19.16 14.83 -4.74
N PRO A 20 -17.88 14.91 -5.13
CA PRO A 20 -17.06 16.10 -4.94
C PRO A 20 -17.57 17.26 -5.81
N PRO A 21 -17.37 18.53 -5.40
CA PRO A 21 -17.75 19.68 -6.20
C PRO A 21 -16.91 19.84 -7.48
N GLU A 22 -15.65 19.38 -7.44
CA GLU A 22 -14.72 19.35 -8.57
C GLU A 22 -13.66 18.26 -8.32
N GLY A 23 -13.23 17.56 -9.37
CA GLY A 23 -12.26 16.47 -9.29
C GLY A 23 -12.75 15.27 -8.47
N GLY A 24 -11.86 14.69 -7.66
CA GLY A 24 -12.17 13.59 -6.73
C GLY A 24 -12.50 12.25 -7.41
N GLU A 25 -12.13 12.09 -8.68
CA GLU A 25 -12.20 10.83 -9.38
C GLU A 25 -11.32 9.77 -8.69
N THR A 26 -11.74 8.51 -8.78
CA THR A 26 -10.92 7.37 -8.36
C THR A 26 -10.36 6.69 -9.62
N PRO A 27 -9.18 7.11 -10.13
CA PRO A 27 -8.63 6.55 -11.35
C PRO A 27 -8.19 5.09 -11.12
N PHE A 28 -8.45 4.25 -12.11
CA PHE A 28 -8.00 2.87 -12.15
C PHE A 28 -7.00 2.66 -13.26
N VAL A 29 -5.98 1.85 -13.00
CA VAL A 29 -5.00 1.42 -13.99
C VAL A 29 -4.95 -0.12 -14.02
N PRO A 30 -5.04 -0.76 -15.20
CA PRO A 30 -4.84 -2.20 -15.30
C PRO A 30 -3.37 -2.53 -15.02
N SER A 31 -3.09 -3.18 -13.89
CA SER A 31 -1.72 -3.47 -13.45
C SER A 31 -0.91 -4.25 -14.47
N PHE A 32 -1.51 -5.24 -15.14
CA PHE A 32 -0.85 -6.05 -16.16
C PHE A 32 -0.36 -5.22 -17.37
N ARG A 33 -1.07 -4.15 -17.75
CA ARG A 33 -0.63 -3.24 -18.83
C ARG A 33 0.61 -2.44 -18.43
N VAL A 34 0.69 -2.05 -17.16
CA VAL A 34 1.89 -1.40 -16.61
C VAL A 34 3.05 -2.39 -16.65
N THR A 35 2.82 -3.64 -16.25
CA THR A 35 3.85 -4.69 -16.31
C THR A 35 4.33 -4.97 -17.73
N GLU A 36 3.43 -5.12 -18.71
CA GLU A 36 3.77 -5.31 -20.13
C GLU A 36 4.73 -4.20 -20.61
N ARG A 37 4.37 -2.94 -20.37
CA ARG A 37 5.20 -1.79 -20.76
C ARG A 37 6.52 -1.72 -20.00
N MET A 38 6.53 -2.08 -18.72
CA MET A 38 7.77 -2.11 -17.93
C MET A 38 8.75 -3.16 -18.45
N ILE A 39 8.25 -4.32 -18.91
CA ILE A 39 9.09 -5.37 -19.52
C ILE A 39 9.68 -4.87 -20.84
N GLU A 40 8.90 -4.16 -21.65
CA GLU A 40 9.34 -3.61 -22.93
C GLU A 40 10.35 -2.45 -22.77
N GLU A 41 10.08 -1.52 -21.85
CA GLU A 41 10.86 -0.28 -21.69
C GLU A 41 12.05 -0.44 -20.73
N PHE A 42 11.95 -1.33 -19.73
CA PHE A 42 12.93 -1.50 -18.64
C PHE A 42 13.19 -2.99 -18.28
N PRO A 43 13.62 -3.83 -19.25
CA PRO A 43 13.70 -5.28 -19.07
C PRO A 43 14.67 -5.72 -17.96
N GLU A 44 15.81 -5.05 -17.83
CA GLU A 44 16.83 -5.41 -16.83
C GLU A 44 16.38 -5.07 -15.40
N GLU A 45 15.67 -3.95 -15.23
CA GLU A 45 15.08 -3.55 -13.96
C GLU A 45 14.00 -4.54 -13.53
N VAL A 46 13.11 -4.93 -14.45
CA VAL A 46 12.07 -5.93 -14.16
C VAL A 46 12.71 -7.25 -13.76
N LYS A 47 13.69 -7.74 -14.52
CA LYS A 47 14.42 -8.97 -14.18
C LYS A 47 15.06 -8.89 -12.79
N LYS A 48 15.69 -7.77 -12.44
CA LYS A 48 16.28 -7.56 -11.11
C LYS A 48 15.22 -7.56 -10.02
N MET A 49 14.04 -7.00 -10.26
CA MET A 49 12.92 -7.02 -9.32
C MET A 49 12.37 -8.44 -9.11
N GLU A 50 12.28 -9.24 -10.18
CA GLU A 50 11.85 -10.64 -10.10
C GLU A 50 12.86 -11.50 -9.32
N GLU A 51 14.17 -11.33 -9.59
CA GLU A 51 15.22 -12.10 -8.92
C GLU A 51 15.40 -11.74 -7.44
N LYS A 52 15.26 -10.46 -7.10
CA LYS A 52 15.62 -9.94 -5.76
C LYS A 52 14.43 -9.59 -4.90
N GLY A 53 13.25 -9.44 -5.48
CA GLY A 53 12.10 -8.85 -4.82
C GLY A 53 12.30 -7.39 -4.43
N LEU A 54 11.41 -6.88 -3.58
CA LEU A 54 11.44 -5.51 -3.07
C LEU A 54 11.46 -5.52 -1.54
N LYS A 55 12.19 -4.56 -0.95
CA LYS A 55 12.18 -4.31 0.51
C LYS A 55 11.42 -3.03 0.78
N TYR A 56 10.32 -3.14 1.52
CA TYR A 56 9.58 -1.99 2.03
C TYR A 56 9.98 -1.72 3.47
N SER A 57 10.29 -0.46 3.78
CA SER A 57 10.43 0.03 5.16
C SER A 57 9.33 1.04 5.44
N PHE A 58 8.64 0.84 6.57
CA PHE A 58 7.61 1.73 7.06
C PHE A 58 7.93 2.11 8.50
N THR A 59 7.81 3.40 8.82
CA THR A 59 7.97 3.91 10.17
C THR A 59 6.60 4.35 10.67
N ALA A 60 6.10 3.68 11.70
CA ALA A 60 4.88 4.06 12.38
C ALA A 60 5.23 5.01 13.55
N PRO A 61 4.84 6.30 13.51
CA PRO A 61 5.10 7.23 14.61
C PRO A 61 4.31 6.86 15.89
N SER A 62 4.71 7.42 17.03
CA SER A 62 3.99 7.24 18.30
C SER A 62 2.61 7.88 18.31
N ASN A 63 2.45 9.02 17.63
CA ASN A 63 1.19 9.74 17.54
C ASN A 63 0.72 9.80 16.09
N SER A 64 -0.59 9.79 15.89
CA SER A 64 -1.15 10.01 14.57
C SER A 64 -1.04 11.47 14.16
N ASP A 65 -0.61 11.69 12.93
CA ASP A 65 -0.55 12.99 12.27
C ASP A 65 -1.44 12.96 11.02
N ARG A 66 -2.61 13.60 11.14
CA ARG A 66 -3.62 13.65 10.08
C ARG A 66 -3.21 14.54 8.89
N THR A 67 -2.11 15.28 9.02
CA THR A 67 -1.56 16.11 7.93
C THR A 67 -0.59 15.33 7.04
N SER A 68 -0.12 14.16 7.48
CA SER A 68 0.79 13.30 6.72
C SER A 68 0.07 12.13 6.08
N MET A 69 0.35 11.90 4.79
CA MET A 69 -0.14 10.72 4.05
C MET A 69 0.26 9.39 4.70
N ARG A 70 1.31 9.38 5.53
CA ARG A 70 1.80 8.22 6.30
C ARG A 70 1.72 8.43 7.80
N GLY A 71 0.89 9.36 8.27
CA GLY A 71 0.84 9.73 9.68
C GLY A 71 -0.03 8.83 10.56
N ARG A 72 -0.29 7.57 10.19
CA ARG A 72 -0.95 6.65 11.13
C ARG A 72 0.02 6.25 12.22
N GLY A 73 -0.36 6.45 13.49
CA GLY A 73 0.42 5.99 14.62
C GLY A 73 0.50 4.46 14.66
N TRP A 74 1.49 3.90 15.37
CA TRP A 74 1.62 2.45 15.47
C TRP A 74 0.40 1.80 16.12
N GLU A 75 -0.22 2.44 17.11
CA GLU A 75 -1.42 1.89 17.77
C GLU A 75 -2.58 1.73 16.77
N ASP A 76 -2.81 2.74 15.92
CA ASP A 76 -3.82 2.69 14.86
C ASP A 76 -3.45 1.68 13.76
N ALA A 77 -2.16 1.55 13.45
CA ALA A 77 -1.68 0.65 12.41
C ALA A 77 -1.78 -0.83 12.79
N PHE A 78 -1.56 -1.14 14.07
CA PHE A 78 -1.58 -2.51 14.61
C PHE A 78 -2.86 -2.83 15.41
N GLY A 79 -3.73 -1.85 15.65
CA GLY A 79 -5.01 -2.04 16.34
C GLY A 79 -4.85 -2.36 17.82
N THR A 80 -3.75 -1.95 18.46
CA THR A 80 -3.44 -2.26 19.86
C THR A 80 -2.60 -1.14 20.49
N SER A 81 -2.76 -0.94 21.80
CA SER A 81 -1.93 -0.03 22.60
C SER A 81 -0.87 -0.77 23.43
N ASP A 82 -0.74 -2.09 23.28
CA ASP A 82 0.35 -2.87 23.91
C ASP A 82 1.51 -3.03 22.92
N PRO A 83 2.69 -2.44 23.19
CA PRO A 83 3.86 -2.58 22.32
C PRO A 83 4.28 -4.03 22.09
N LYS A 84 4.12 -4.90 23.10
CA LYS A 84 4.46 -6.32 22.97
C LYS A 84 3.51 -7.05 22.05
N GLU A 85 2.24 -6.64 22.00
CA GLU A 85 1.27 -7.20 21.07
C GLU A 85 1.50 -6.68 19.65
N ALA A 86 1.88 -5.42 19.48
CA ALA A 86 2.19 -4.83 18.18
C ALA A 86 3.43 -5.45 17.50
N GLU A 87 4.39 -5.96 18.28
CA GLU A 87 5.62 -6.56 17.76
C GLU A 87 5.49 -8.05 17.40
N LYS A 88 4.36 -8.71 17.70
CA LYS A 88 4.11 -10.11 17.34
C LYS A 88 3.89 -10.29 15.84
#